data_AF-A0A7L5ZIJ3-F1
#
_entry.id   AF-A0A7L5ZIJ3-F1
#
_cell.length_a   1.000
_cell.length_b   1.000
_cell.length_c   1.000
_cell.angle_alpha   90.00
_cell.angle_beta   90.00
_cell.angle_gamma   90.00
#
_symmetry.space_group_name_H-M   'P 1'
#
loop_
_entity.id
_entity.type
_entity.pdbx_description
1 polymer ?
#
loop_
_entity_poly.entity_id
_entity_poly.type
_entity_poly.pdbx_seq_one_letter_code
_entity_poly.pdbx_strand_id
1 'polypeptide(L)'
;MGWKYAGLALTAGVVIAFGVWLLARRRRLGATGLVFVAAASSYLIPLLLPEMHERYFYLAEVLTVLAAFADWRWVLPAAAIQTAGVTTYLAYLLDHSVFPLRWAAGIALAGGLAAAALLVAGLARDRGGHATTPPG
;
A
#
# COMPACT_ATOMS: atom_id res chain seq x y z
N MET A 1 -28.15 3.17 -1.73
CA MET A 1 -27.82 1.94 -0.95
C MET A 1 -26.91 0.98 -1.72
N GLY A 2 -27.19 0.61 -2.98
CA GLY A 2 -26.42 -0.41 -3.71
C GLY A 2 -24.92 -0.13 -3.96
N TRP A 3 -24.53 1.14 -4.14
CA TRP A 3 -23.15 1.49 -4.48
C TRP A 3 -22.13 1.20 -3.37
N LYS A 4 -22.56 1.31 -2.09
CA LYS A 4 -21.70 1.01 -0.94
C LYS A 4 -21.37 -0.49 -0.87
N TYR A 5 -22.36 -1.35 -1.13
CA TYR A 5 -22.17 -2.80 -1.16
C TYR A 5 -21.33 -3.25 -2.36
N ALA A 6 -21.45 -2.58 -3.51
CA ALA A 6 -20.59 -2.83 -4.66
C ALA A 6 -19.11 -2.51 -4.34
N GLY A 7 -18.84 -1.37 -3.68
CA GLY A 7 -17.50 -1.02 -3.22
C GLY A 7 -16.96 -2.00 -2.17
N LEU A 8 -17.80 -2.42 -1.22
CA LEU A 8 -17.45 -3.42 -0.22
C LEU A 8 -17.10 -4.78 -0.86
N ALA A 9 -17.94 -5.26 -1.77
CA ALA A 9 -17.74 -6.54 -2.46
C ALA A 9 -16.49 -6.53 -3.34
N LEU A 10 -16.22 -5.41 -4.04
CA LEU A 10 -14.99 -5.23 -4.80
C LEU A 10 -13.76 -5.29 -3.89
N THR A 11 -13.80 -4.56 -2.77
CA THR A 11 -12.71 -4.54 -1.79
C THR A 11 -12.44 -5.92 -1.22
N ALA A 12 -13.49 -6.60 -0.76
CA ALA A 12 -13.39 -7.96 -0.26
C ALA A 12 -12.81 -8.91 -1.32
N GLY A 13 -13.27 -8.80 -2.57
CA GLY A 13 -12.75 -9.58 -3.70
C GLY A 13 -11.26 -9.36 -3.93
N VAL A 14 -10.81 -8.10 -3.99
CA VAL A 14 -9.39 -7.75 -4.19
C VAL A 14 -8.52 -8.24 -3.03
N VAL A 15 -8.95 -8.03 -1.79
CA VAL A 15 -8.21 -8.45 -0.59
C VAL A 15 -8.11 -9.97 -0.50
N ILE A 16 -9.21 -10.68 -0.74
CA ILE A 16 -9.23 -12.15 -0.74
C ILE A 16 -8.38 -12.69 -1.88
N ALA A 17 -8.52 -12.17 -3.10
CA ALA A 17 -7.70 -12.60 -4.23
C ALA A 17 -6.20 -12.38 -3.97
N PHE A 18 -5.85 -11.24 -3.39
CA PHE A 18 -4.47 -10.92 -3.00
C PHE A 18 -3.93 -11.85 -1.91
N GLY A 19 -4.73 -12.13 -0.87
CA GLY A 19 -4.39 -13.07 0.19
C GLY A 19 -4.23 -14.51 -0.32
N VAL A 20 -5.16 -14.97 -1.17
CA VAL A 20 -5.09 -16.28 -1.82
C VAL A 20 -3.86 -16.38 -2.72
N TRP A 21 -3.54 -15.33 -3.48
CA TRP A 21 -2.33 -15.29 -4.32
C TRP A 21 -1.04 -15.37 -3.51
N LEU A 22 -0.98 -14.70 -2.35
CA LEU A 22 0.13 -14.80 -1.40
C LEU A 22 0.27 -16.21 -0.82
N LEU A 23 -0.84 -16.80 -0.37
CA LEU A 23 -0.87 -18.16 0.19
C LEU A 23 -0.52 -19.23 -0.84
N ALA A 24 -1.04 -19.11 -2.07
CA ALA A 24 -0.77 -20.01 -3.18
C ALA A 24 0.72 -20.05 -3.56
N ARG A 25 1.44 -18.93 -3.37
CA ARG A 25 2.89 -18.89 -3.59
C ARG A 25 3.71 -19.65 -2.54
N ARG A 26 3.14 -20.03 -1.39
CA ARG A 26 3.77 -20.82 -0.32
C ARG A 26 5.19 -20.33 0.06
N ARG A 27 5.46 -19.03 -0.09
CA ARG A 27 6.79 -18.44 0.11
C ARG A 27 7.06 -18.21 1.59
N ARG A 28 8.29 -18.50 2.05
CA ARG A 28 8.76 -17.99 3.35
C ARG A 28 9.02 -16.49 3.20
N LEU A 29 8.16 -15.68 3.79
CA LEU A 29 8.35 -14.24 3.87
C LEU A 29 9.43 -13.97 4.93
N GLY A 30 10.57 -13.41 4.51
CA GLY A 30 11.53 -12.81 5.45
C GLY A 30 10.92 -11.57 6.13
N ALA A 31 11.56 -11.08 7.19
CA ALA A 31 11.07 -9.93 7.96
C ALA A 31 10.77 -8.70 7.06
N THR A 32 11.67 -8.39 6.12
CA THR A 32 11.47 -7.30 5.14
C THR A 32 10.28 -7.54 4.22
N GLY A 33 10.10 -8.77 3.74
CA GLY A 33 8.96 -9.13 2.88
C GLY A 33 7.63 -9.00 3.63
N LEU A 34 7.61 -9.33 4.93
CA LEU A 34 6.45 -9.13 5.77
C LEU A 34 6.10 -7.64 5.92
N VAL A 35 7.10 -6.76 6.12
CA VAL A 35 6.90 -5.31 6.16
C VAL A 35 6.33 -4.78 4.85
N PHE A 36 6.84 -5.24 3.70
CA PHE A 36 6.31 -4.82 2.39
C PHE A 36 4.87 -5.26 2.15
N VAL A 37 4.54 -6.50 2.52
CA VAL A 37 3.15 -7.00 2.42
C VAL A 37 2.23 -6.22 3.35
N ALA A 38 2.66 -5.97 4.59
CA ALA A 38 1.90 -5.20 5.57
C ALA A 38 1.69 -3.76 5.10
N ALA A 39 2.76 -3.08 4.63
CA ALA A 39 2.70 -1.72 4.11
C ALA A 39 1.73 -1.59 2.94
N ALA A 40 1.84 -2.47 1.93
CA ALA A 40 0.95 -2.44 0.78
C ALA A 40 -0.50 -2.75 1.17
N SER A 41 -0.73 -3.71 2.07
CA SER A 41 -2.08 -4.09 2.51
C SER A 41 -2.74 -2.97 3.31
N SER A 42 -2.03 -2.39 4.28
CA SER A 42 -2.52 -1.28 5.10
C SER A 42 -2.78 -0.02 4.30
N TYR A 43 -2.14 0.16 3.14
CA TYR A 43 -2.40 1.27 2.22
C TYR A 43 -3.61 0.97 1.32
N LEU A 44 -3.63 -0.19 0.66
CA LEU A 44 -4.66 -0.52 -0.33
C LEU A 44 -6.03 -0.73 0.32
N ILE A 45 -6.10 -1.37 1.48
CA ILE A 45 -7.39 -1.69 2.11
C ILE A 45 -8.21 -0.42 2.39
N PRO A 46 -7.68 0.63 3.07
CA PRO A 46 -8.42 1.86 3.30
C PRO A 46 -8.70 2.67 2.02
N LEU A 47 -7.91 2.51 0.96
CA LEU A 47 -8.20 3.13 -0.35
C LEU A 47 -9.43 2.51 -1.03
N LEU A 48 -9.62 1.20 -0.88
CA LEU A 48 -10.75 0.50 -1.48
C LEU A 48 -12.01 0.58 -0.61
N LEU A 49 -11.84 0.62 0.72
CA LEU A 49 -12.96 0.61 1.66
C LEU A 49 -13.55 2.03 1.85
N PRO A 50 -14.83 2.24 1.53
CA PRO A 50 -15.46 3.55 1.72
C PRO A 50 -15.52 3.93 3.21
N GLU A 51 -15.42 5.23 3.51
CA GLU A 51 -15.57 5.85 4.85
C GLU A 51 -14.43 5.57 5.88
N MET A 52 -13.30 4.99 5.47
CA MET A 52 -12.19 4.61 6.39
C MET A 52 -10.93 5.49 6.28
N HIS A 53 -11.04 6.71 5.75
CA HIS A 53 -9.89 7.39 5.16
C HIS A 53 -9.01 8.22 6.11
N GLU A 54 -9.44 8.56 7.32
CA GLU A 54 -8.65 9.49 8.16
C GLU A 54 -7.76 8.72 9.16
N ARG A 55 -8.26 7.59 9.70
CA ARG A 55 -7.66 6.90 10.84
C ARG A 55 -6.86 5.65 10.47
N TYR A 56 -7.12 5.05 9.30
CA TYR A 56 -6.52 3.77 8.94
C TYR A 56 -5.23 3.92 8.12
N PHE A 57 -4.97 5.10 7.55
CA PHE A 57 -3.72 5.37 6.85
C PHE A 57 -2.52 5.59 7.77
N TYR A 58 -2.70 5.87 9.06
CA TYR A 58 -1.56 5.98 9.99
C TYR A 58 -0.67 4.74 9.98
N LEU A 59 -1.27 3.55 9.89
CA LEU A 59 -0.51 2.32 9.80
C LEU A 59 0.24 2.23 8.46
N ALA A 60 -0.37 2.68 7.36
CA ALA A 60 0.27 2.75 6.05
C ALA A 60 1.43 3.76 6.04
N GLU A 61 1.26 4.93 6.64
CA GLU A 61 2.28 5.97 6.81
C GLU A 61 3.53 5.41 7.51
N VAL A 62 3.35 4.80 8.68
CA VAL A 62 4.47 4.21 9.44
C VAL A 62 5.12 3.07 8.66
N LEU A 63 4.34 2.13 8.13
CA LEU A 63 4.88 0.95 7.45
C LEU A 63 5.57 1.28 6.12
N THR A 64 5.08 2.27 5.37
CA THR A 64 5.74 2.71 4.12
C THR A 64 7.05 3.44 4.40
N VAL A 65 7.15 4.20 5.48
CA VAL A 65 8.42 4.78 5.95
C VAL A 65 9.39 3.68 6.35
N LEU A 66 8.97 2.68 7.13
CA LEU A 66 9.81 1.53 7.47
C LEU A 66 10.25 0.76 6.23
N ALA A 67 9.35 0.59 5.25
CA ALA A 67 9.67 -0.03 3.98
C ALA A 67 10.70 0.79 3.18
N ALA A 68 10.64 2.13 3.23
CA ALA A 68 11.59 3.03 2.59
C ALA A 68 13.01 2.91 3.15
N PHE A 69 13.15 2.62 4.45
CA PHE A 69 14.45 2.30 5.05
C PHE A 69 15.01 0.96 4.58
N ALA A 70 14.15 0.01 4.21
CA ALA A 70 14.58 -1.30 3.71
C ALA A 70 14.84 -1.33 2.19
N ASP A 71 14.06 -0.58 1.40
CA ASP A 71 14.26 -0.40 -0.04
C ASP A 71 13.87 1.03 -0.42
N TRP A 72 14.85 1.79 -0.94
CA TRP A 72 14.70 3.18 -1.37
C TRP A 72 13.52 3.41 -2.33
N ARG A 73 13.10 2.40 -3.08
CA ARG A 73 11.98 2.51 -4.02
C ARG A 73 10.64 2.77 -3.31
N TRP A 74 10.54 2.43 -2.02
CA TRP A 74 9.38 2.71 -1.18
C TRP A 74 9.30 4.16 -0.70
N VAL A 75 10.34 4.99 -0.93
CA VAL A 75 10.31 6.43 -0.63
C VAL A 75 9.16 7.13 -1.38
N LEU A 76 8.87 6.72 -2.62
CA LEU A 76 7.79 7.31 -3.40
C LEU A 76 6.40 7.03 -2.79
N PRO A 77 5.99 5.77 -2.50
CA PRO A 77 4.78 5.48 -1.75
C PRO A 77 4.71 6.19 -0.39
N ALA A 78 5.82 6.23 0.35
CA ALA A 78 5.87 6.88 1.66
C ALA A 78 5.62 8.38 1.55
N ALA A 79 6.33 9.07 0.66
CA ALA A 79 6.12 10.49 0.43
C ALA A 79 4.68 10.79 0.01
N ALA A 80 4.11 9.99 -0.90
CA ALA A 80 2.75 10.16 -1.38
C ALA A 80 1.72 10.13 -0.24
N ILE A 81 1.78 9.11 0.63
CA ILE A 81 0.84 9.01 1.75
C ILE A 81 1.06 10.10 2.79
N GLN A 82 2.31 10.46 3.11
CA GLN A 82 2.60 11.56 4.02
C GLN A 82 2.04 12.89 3.50
N THR A 83 2.20 13.19 2.20
CA THR A 83 1.62 14.41 1.63
C THR A 83 0.10 14.42 1.68
N ALA A 84 -0.54 13.28 1.41
CA ALA A 84 -1.99 13.17 1.50
C ALA A 84 -2.47 13.36 2.94
N GLY A 85 -1.84 12.67 3.91
CA GLY A 85 -2.15 12.77 5.33
C GLY A 85 -1.98 14.19 5.86
N VAL A 86 -0.80 14.80 5.66
CA VAL A 86 -0.51 16.18 6.11
C VAL A 86 -1.49 17.17 5.49
N THR A 87 -1.82 17.02 4.21
CA THR A 87 -2.80 17.90 3.55
C THR A 87 -4.17 17.81 4.20
N THR A 88 -4.65 16.60 4.45
CA THR A 88 -5.97 16.38 5.05
C THR A 88 -6.02 16.87 6.50
N TYR A 89 -4.99 16.58 7.30
CA TYR A 89 -4.88 17.09 8.67
C TYR A 89 -4.81 18.61 8.72
N LEU A 90 -4.07 19.24 7.81
CA LEU A 90 -3.93 20.69 7.79
C LEU A 90 -5.23 21.36 7.33
N ALA A 91 -5.94 20.75 6.38
CA ALA A 91 -7.26 21.23 5.97
C ALA A 91 -8.29 21.15 7.12
N TYR A 92 -8.24 20.08 7.92
CA TYR A 92 -9.07 19.92 9.11
C TYR A 92 -8.71 20.95 10.20
N LEU A 93 -7.42 21.16 10.46
CA LEU A 93 -6.96 22.05 11.54
C LEU A 93 -7.18 23.54 11.22
N LEU A 94 -7.07 23.92 9.95
CA LEU A 94 -7.19 25.31 9.50
C LEU A 94 -8.61 25.68 9.04
N ASP A 95 -9.55 24.73 9.06
CA ASP A 95 -10.94 24.88 8.60
C ASP A 95 -11.07 25.40 7.14
N HIS A 96 -10.01 25.26 6.34
CA HIS A 96 -9.98 25.57 4.92
C HIS A 96 -8.93 24.71 4.21
N SER A 97 -9.15 24.42 2.92
CA SER A 97 -8.24 23.58 2.16
C SER A 97 -7.02 24.37 1.67
N VAL A 98 -5.86 24.13 2.28
CA VAL A 98 -4.55 24.61 1.80
C VAL A 98 -4.15 24.01 0.45
N PHE A 99 -4.58 22.77 0.18
CA PHE A 99 -4.32 22.06 -1.07
C PHE A 99 -5.60 21.31 -1.49
N PRO A 100 -5.94 21.27 -2.79
CA PRO A 100 -7.20 20.68 -3.21
C PRO A 100 -7.25 19.18 -2.89
N LEU A 101 -8.24 18.75 -2.10
CA LEU A 101 -8.40 17.35 -1.66
C LEU A 101 -8.42 16.34 -2.82
N ARG A 102 -8.93 16.74 -3.99
CA ARG A 102 -8.91 15.90 -5.21
C ARG A 102 -7.49 15.49 -5.63
N TRP A 103 -6.52 16.39 -5.48
CA TRP A 103 -5.14 16.12 -5.84
C TRP A 103 -4.46 15.28 -4.77
N ALA A 104 -4.74 15.54 -3.49
CA ALA A 104 -4.27 14.70 -2.39
C ALA A 104 -4.76 13.25 -2.53
N ALA A 105 -6.04 13.06 -2.90
CA ALA A 105 -6.60 11.75 -3.19
C ALA A 105 -5.92 11.06 -4.39
N GLY A 106 -5.66 11.82 -5.47
CA GLY A 106 -4.92 11.31 -6.63
C GLY A 106 -3.50 10.87 -6.29
N ILE A 107 -2.78 11.64 -5.47
CA ILE A 107 -1.44 11.31 -4.98
C ILE A 107 -1.50 10.05 -4.10
N ALA A 108 -2.46 9.97 -3.18
CA ALA A 108 -2.65 8.81 -2.33
C ALA A 108 -2.92 7.54 -3.16
N LEU A 109 -3.79 7.62 -4.17
CA LEU A 109 -4.05 6.51 -5.09
C LEU A 109 -2.80 6.08 -5.85
N ALA A 110 -2.06 7.03 -6.42
CA ALA A 110 -0.82 6.75 -7.14
C ALA A 110 0.22 6.07 -6.22
N GLY A 111 0.35 6.53 -4.98
CA GLY A 111 1.22 5.94 -3.97
C GLY A 111 0.84 4.50 -3.61
N GLY A 112 -0.46 4.23 -3.43
CA GLY A 112 -0.97 2.89 -3.16
C GLY A 112 -0.75 1.91 -4.32
N LEU A 113 -0.97 2.37 -5.56
CA LEU A 113 -0.69 1.58 -6.76
C LEU A 113 0.82 1.30 -6.93
N ALA A 114 1.66 2.30 -6.64
CA ALA A 114 3.11 2.14 -6.65
C ALA A 114 3.56 1.11 -5.58
N ALA A 115 3.03 1.17 -4.36
CA ALA A 115 3.30 0.17 -3.31
C ALA A 115 2.94 -1.25 -3.76
N ALA A 116 1.77 -1.42 -4.39
CA ALA A 116 1.33 -2.70 -4.95
C ALA A 116 2.29 -3.21 -6.03
N ALA A 117 2.66 -2.35 -6.98
CA ALA A 117 3.58 -2.69 -8.06
C ALA A 117 4.99 -3.04 -7.54
N LEU A 118 5.49 -2.30 -6.54
CA LEU A 118 6.78 -2.57 -5.91
C LEU A 118 6.78 -3.91 -5.18
N LEU A 119 5.70 -4.23 -4.46
CA LEU A 119 5.55 -5.53 -3.82
C LEU A 119 5.55 -6.66 -4.86
N VAL A 120 4.76 -6.54 -5.92
CA VAL A 120 4.72 -7.56 -7.00
C VAL A 120 6.08 -7.71 -7.67
N ALA A 121 6.76 -6.60 -7.95
CA ALA A 121 8.08 -6.60 -8.58
C ALA A 121 9.17 -7.14 -7.64
N GLY A 122 9.10 -6.86 -6.34
CA GLY A 122 9.99 -7.43 -5.33
C GLY A 122 9.83 -8.96 -5.27
N LEU A 123 8.59 -9.43 -5.21
CA LEU A 123 8.24 -10.85 -5.23
C LEU A 123 8.54 -11.54 -6.58
N ALA A 124 8.76 -10.78 -7.66
CA ALA A 124 9.17 -11.30 -8.97
C ALA A 124 10.69 -11.42 -9.10
N ARG A 125 11.46 -10.44 -8.62
CA ARG A 125 12.94 -10.46 -8.67
C ARG A 125 13.53 -11.59 -7.83
N ASP A 126 12.89 -11.89 -6.72
CA ASP A 126 13.27 -12.98 -5.81
C ASP A 126 13.03 -14.40 -6.39
N ARG A 127 12.61 -14.51 -7.65
CA ARG A 127 12.61 -15.77 -8.42
C ARG A 127 13.90 -16.03 -9.17
N GLY A 128 14.66 -14.99 -9.52
CA GLY A 128 15.86 -15.11 -10.35
C GLY A 128 17.09 -15.60 -9.59
N GLY A 129 17.10 -15.51 -8.26
CA GLY A 129 18.29 -15.78 -7.43
C GLY A 129 18.52 -17.24 -7.05
N HIS A 130 17.71 -18.20 -7.50
CA HIS A 130 17.87 -19.64 -7.17
C HIS A 130 18.35 -20.50 -8.35
N ALA A 131 18.78 -19.89 -9.45
CA ALA A 131 19.14 -20.60 -10.68
C ALA A 131 20.66 -20.76 -10.94
N THR A 132 21.55 -20.35 -10.03
CA THR A 132 23.00 -20.44 -10.27
C THR A 132 23.77 -20.93 -9.05
N THR A 133 23.70 -22.22 -8.76
CA THR A 133 24.82 -22.94 -8.12
C THR A 133 25.03 -24.22 -8.92
N PRO A 134 26.08 -24.33 -9.76
CA PRO A 134 26.43 -25.59 -10.38
C PRO A 134 26.93 -26.57 -9.29
N PRO A 135 26.65 -27.89 -9.43
CA PRO A 135 27.26 -28.88 -8.55
C PRO A 135 28.77 -28.92 -8.82
N GLY A 136 29.55 -28.63 -7.79
CA GLY A 136 30.98 -28.97 -7.72
C GLY A 136 31.17 -30.37 -7.16
#